data_AF-A0A534XG33-F1
#
_entry.id   AF-A0A534XG33-F1
#
_cell.length_a   1.000
_cell.length_b   1.000
_cell.length_c   1.000
_cell.angle_alpha   90.00
_cell.angle_beta   90.00
_cell.angle_gamma   90.00
#
_symmetry.space_group_name_H-M   'P 1'
#
loop_
_entity.id
_entity.type
_entity.pdbx_description
1 polymer ?
#
loop_
_entity_poly.entity_id
_entity_poly.type
_entity_poly.pdbx_seq_one_letter_code
_entity_poly.pdbx_strand_id
1 'polypeptide(L)' 'MPQRPTLLGARGVVASEHYLSAEAGLRILHAGGNAFDAAIAATLAEGV' A
#
# COMPACT_ATOMS: atom_id res chain seq x y z
N MET A 1 -2.28 22.89 -7.75
CA MET A 1 -3.23 21.79 -8.00
C MET A 1 -2.51 20.49 -7.69
N PRO A 2 -3.01 19.59 -6.83
CA PRO A 2 -2.37 18.29 -6.63
C PRO A 2 -2.43 17.47 -7.93
N GLN A 3 -1.34 16.74 -8.25
CA GLN A 3 -1.24 15.92 -9.47
C GLN A 3 -2.10 14.64 -9.41
N ARG A 4 -2.52 14.24 -8.21
CA ARG A 4 -3.43 13.10 -7.98
C ARG A 4 -4.51 13.48 -6.97
N PRO A 5 -5.72 12.91 -7.07
CA PRO A 5 -6.75 13.12 -6.07
C PRO A 5 -6.35 12.49 -4.72
N THR A 6 -6.86 13.06 -3.64
CA THR A 6 -6.80 12.42 -2.31
C THR A 6 -7.69 11.18 -2.33
N LEU A 7 -7.12 10.04 -1.96
CA LEU A 7 -7.83 8.77 -1.91
C LEU A 7 -8.30 8.48 -0.48
N LEU A 8 -9.54 8.01 -0.34
CA LEU A 8 -10.08 7.44 0.90
C LEU A 8 -10.54 6.01 0.62
N GLY A 9 -10.14 5.07 1.48
CA GLY A 9 -10.51 3.66 1.38
C GLY A 9 -11.19 3.18 2.65
N ALA A 10 -12.41 2.64 2.53
CA ALA A 10 -13.16 2.12 3.68
C ALA A 10 -12.55 0.85 4.31
N ARG A 11 -11.63 0.18 3.59
CA ARG A 11 -10.96 -1.07 4.01
C ARG A 11 -9.43 -0.92 4.04
N GLY A 12 -8.94 0.30 4.14
CA GLY A 12 -7.52 0.63 4.15
C GLY A 12 -7.03 1.33 2.88
N VAL A 13 -5.86 1.96 3.00
CA VAL A 13 -5.13 2.67 1.95
C VAL A 13 -3.65 2.39 2.16
N VAL A 14 -2.90 2.19 1.06
CA VAL A 14 -1.43 2.06 1.08
C VAL A 14 -0.86 3.12 0.13
N ALA A 15 0.22 3.77 0.56
CA ALA A 15 0.99 4.71 -0.24
C ALA A 15 2.48 4.41 -0.08
N SER A 16 3.23 4.46 -1.18
CA SER A 16 4.67 4.26 -1.25
C SER A 16 5.26 5.05 -2.43
N GLU A 17 6.58 5.01 -2.58
CA GLU A 17 7.30 5.66 -3.68
C GLU A 17 7.06 4.92 -5.01
N HIS A 18 7.09 3.58 -5.02
CA HIS A 18 6.82 2.78 -6.22
C HIS A 18 5.44 2.11 -6.20
N TYR A 19 4.70 2.19 -7.31
CA TYR A 19 3.31 1.70 -7.38
C TYR A 19 3.18 0.19 -7.13
N LEU A 20 4.17 -0.62 -7.52
CA LEU A 20 4.16 -2.08 -7.25
C LEU A 20 4.34 -2.39 -5.76
N SER A 21 5.07 -1.55 -5.02
CA SER A 21 5.21 -1.68 -3.57
C SER A 21 3.90 -1.33 -2.85
N ALA A 22 3.22 -0.26 -3.29
CA ALA A 22 1.88 0.06 -2.80
C ALA A 22 0.88 -1.07 -3.10
N GLU A 23 0.96 -1.66 -4.29
CA GLU A 23 0.14 -2.81 -4.68
C GLU A 23 0.45 -4.05 -3.82
N ALA A 24 1.73 -4.34 -3.55
CA ALA A 24 2.12 -5.46 -2.68
C ALA A 24 1.52 -5.32 -1.27
N GLY A 25 1.62 -4.15 -0.66
CA GLY A 25 0.98 -3.88 0.64
C GLY A 25 -0.55 -3.99 0.56
N LEU A 26 -1.17 -3.48 -0.50
CA LEU A 26 -2.61 -3.56 -0.70
C LEU A 26 -3.11 -5.01 -0.84
N ARG A 27 -2.34 -5.89 -1.51
CA ARG A 27 -2.66 -7.33 -1.62
C ARG A 27 -2.66 -8.02 -0.26
N ILE A 28 -1.75 -7.64 0.64
CA ILE A 28 -1.75 -8.17 2.01
C ILE A 28 -2.94 -7.67 2.83
N LEU A 29 -3.32 -6.39 2.72
CA LEU A 29 -4.56 -5.90 3.34
C LEU A 29 -5.78 -6.67 2.81
N HIS A 30 -5.87 -6.90 1.50
CA HIS A 30 -6.95 -7.67 0.89
C HIS A 30 -6.98 -9.14 1.33
N ALA A 31 -5.82 -9.72 1.64
CA ALA A 31 -5.71 -11.07 2.19
C ALA A 31 -6.07 -11.15 3.69
N GLY A 32 -6.43 -10.04 4.33
CA GLY A 32 -6.80 -9.98 5.74
C GLY A 32 -5.66 -9.65 6.70
N GLY A 33 -4.48 -9.29 6.18
CA GLY A 33 -3.38 -8.77 6.99
C GLY A 33 -3.69 -7.38 7.57
N ASN A 34 -3.00 -7.03 8.64
CA ASN A 34 -3.12 -5.73 9.29
C ASN A 34 -2.21 -4.68 8.62
N ALA A 35 -2.22 -3.45 9.16
CA ALA A 35 -1.41 -2.34 8.63
C ALA A 35 0.11 -2.60 8.69
N PHE A 36 0.60 -3.32 9.71
CA PHE A 36 2.02 -3.70 9.81
C PHE A 36 2.37 -4.76 8.77
N ASP A 37 1.53 -5.80 8.59
CA ASP A 37 1.76 -6.83 7.57
C ASP A 37 1.86 -6.20 6.17
N ALA A 38 0.96 -5.26 5.87
CA ALA A 38 0.96 -4.49 4.63
C ALA A 38 2.21 -3.61 4.46
N ALA A 39 2.66 -2.95 5.52
CA ALA A 39 3.86 -2.11 5.50
C ALA A 39 5.14 -2.94 5.27
N ILE A 40 5.24 -4.13 5.87
CA ILE A 40 6.36 -5.05 5.68
C ILE A 40 6.40 -5.51 4.21
N ALA A 41 5.26 -5.93 3.65
CA ALA A 41 5.20 -6.37 2.26
C ALA A 41 5.55 -5.26 1.26
N ALA A 42 5.02 -4.05 1.47
CA ALA A 42 5.38 -2.89 0.65
C ALA A 42 6.89 -2.59 0.74
N THR A 43 7.45 -2.55 1.95
CA THR A 43 8.87 -2.23 2.16
C THR A 43 9.80 -3.28 1.54
N LEU A 44 9.47 -4.57 1.66
CA LEU A 44 10.24 -5.64 1.01
C LEU A 44 10.18 -5.55 -0.52
N ALA A 45 9.02 -5.19 -1.08
CA ALA A 45 8.85 -5.00 -2.53
C ALA A 45 9.48 -3.69 -3.05
N GLU A 46 9.66 -2.68 -2.21
CA GLU A 46 10.37 -1.45 -2.55
C GLU A 46 11.90 -1.65 -2.60
N GLY A 47 12.41 -2.60 -1.82
CA GLY A 47 13.84 -2.88 -1.70
C GLY A 47 14.44 -3.78 -2.79
N VAL A 48 13.65 -4.18 -3.79
CA VAL A 48 14.10 -5.05 -4.91
C VAL A 48 14.31 -4.27 -6.21
#